data_AF-A0A6I5HBB8-F1
#
_entry.id   AF-A0A6I5HBB8-F1
#
_cell.length_a   1.000
_cell.length_b   1.000
_cell.length_c   1.000
_cell.angle_alpha   90.00
_cell.angle_beta   90.00
_cell.angle_gamma   90.00
#
_symmetry.space_group_name_H-M   'P 1'
#
loop_
_entity.id
_entity.type
_entity.pdbx_description
1 polymer ?
#
loop_
_entity_poly.entity_id
_entity_poly.type
_entity_poly.pdbx_seq_one_letter_code
_entity_poly.pdbx_strand_id
1 'polypeptide(L)'
;MSSVEDFRTEGPRPAARRPSGASTGKIRRAARHREPGGLATDLRGAAGTPAAGEPYDLTDRQRPFLFSRSGTVHSGPDGAQRDTIAERVLGLPRKARP
;
A
#
# COMPACT_ATOMS: atom_id res chain seq x y z
N MET A 1 45.37 -1.39 34.31
CA MET A 1 45.20 -2.16 33.06
C MET A 1 43.86 -2.89 33.14
N SER A 2 42.74 -2.16 33.14
CA SER A 2 41.79 -1.97 32.03
C SER A 2 41.36 -3.26 31.30
N SER A 3 40.18 -3.73 31.70
CA SER A 3 39.09 -4.38 30.96
C SER A 3 39.37 -5.58 30.06
N VAL A 4 38.90 -6.75 30.51
CA VAL A 4 38.70 -7.99 29.72
C VAL A 4 37.20 -8.22 29.40
N GLU A 5 36.31 -7.27 29.72
CA GLU A 5 34.85 -7.46 29.62
C GLU A 5 34.19 -6.93 28.32
N ASP A 6 34.96 -6.45 27.32
CA ASP A 6 34.38 -5.72 26.17
C ASP A 6 34.32 -6.48 24.84
N PHE A 7 34.34 -7.82 24.86
CA PHE A 7 34.18 -8.65 23.66
C PHE A 7 32.80 -9.33 23.58
N ARG A 8 31.74 -8.56 23.87
CA ARG A 8 30.37 -8.89 23.40
C ARG A 8 30.10 -8.12 22.10
N THR A 9 30.82 -8.50 21.05
CA THR A 9 30.62 -7.97 19.72
C THR A 9 29.39 -8.65 19.09
N GLU A 10 28.30 -7.88 19.04
CA GLU A 10 27.15 -7.97 18.12
C GLU A 10 27.16 -9.19 17.18
N GLY A 11 26.41 -10.24 17.55
CA GLY A 11 26.07 -11.30 16.62
C GLY A 11 25.36 -10.73 15.37
N PRO A 12 25.44 -11.41 14.21
CA PRO A 12 24.90 -10.89 12.96
C PRO A 12 23.43 -10.53 13.14
N ARG A 13 23.10 -9.24 13.00
CA ARG A 13 21.72 -8.77 13.03
C ARG A 13 20.94 -9.59 12.00
N PRO A 14 19.84 -10.26 12.37
CA PRO A 14 19.08 -11.05 11.43
C PRO A 14 18.73 -10.13 10.26
N ALA A 15 19.14 -10.53 9.04
CA ALA A 15 18.77 -9.83 7.83
C ALA A 15 17.25 -9.74 7.84
N ALA A 16 16.71 -8.57 8.17
CA ALA A 16 15.28 -8.36 8.27
C ALA A 16 14.69 -8.79 6.93
N ARG A 17 13.93 -9.88 6.91
CA ARG A 17 13.25 -10.41 5.72
C ARG A 17 12.39 -9.29 5.16
N ARG A 18 12.93 -8.51 4.21
CA ARG A 18 12.54 -7.12 3.96
C ARG A 18 11.06 -7.04 3.53
N PRO A 19 10.13 -6.71 4.45
CA PRO A 19 8.73 -6.53 4.07
C PRO A 19 8.54 -5.21 3.29
N SER A 20 9.58 -4.36 3.23
CA SER A 20 9.56 -3.03 2.63
C SER A 20 9.24 -3.04 1.13
N GLY A 21 9.77 -3.99 0.37
CA GLY A 21 9.54 -4.06 -1.08
C GLY A 21 8.08 -4.32 -1.42
N ALA A 22 7.43 -5.20 -0.65
CA ALA A 22 6.02 -5.51 -0.80
C ALA A 22 5.12 -4.33 -0.38
N SER A 23 5.40 -3.69 0.76
CA SER A 23 4.63 -2.54 1.25
C SER A 23 4.72 -1.34 0.30
N THR A 24 5.93 -0.95 -0.10
CA THR A 24 6.15 0.12 -1.09
C THR A 24 5.54 -0.25 -2.44
N GLY A 25 5.69 -1.51 -2.85
CA GLY A 25 5.08 -2.05 -4.06
C GLY A 25 3.56 -1.93 -4.07
N LYS A 26 2.89 -2.22 -2.95
CA LYS A 26 1.44 -2.09 -2.80
C LYS A 26 0.98 -0.66 -2.92
N ILE A 27 1.60 0.27 -2.19
CA ILE A 27 1.25 1.70 -2.25
C ILE A 27 1.44 2.22 -3.69
N ARG A 28 2.56 1.87 -4.34
CA ARG A 28 2.82 2.26 -5.73
C ARG A 28 1.80 1.66 -6.70
N ARG A 29 1.43 0.39 -6.52
CA ARG A 29 0.41 -0.27 -7.35
C ARG A 29 -0.94 0.43 -7.20
N ALA A 30 -1.38 0.70 -5.98
CA ALA A 30 -2.63 1.40 -5.71
C ALA A 30 -2.66 2.79 -6.39
N ALA A 31 -1.59 3.57 -6.25
CA ALA A 31 -1.46 4.88 -6.90
C ALA A 31 -1.50 4.76 -8.44
N ARG A 32 -0.75 3.82 -9.03
CA ARG A 32 -0.69 3.65 -10.49
C ARG A 32 -2.00 3.21 -11.13
N HIS A 33 -2.86 2.49 -10.41
CA HIS A 33 -4.16 2.08 -10.95
C HIS A 33 -5.22 3.20 -10.90
N ARG A 34 -5.00 4.27 -10.13
CA ARG A 34 -5.99 5.33 -9.88
C ARG A 34 -6.20 6.24 -11.10
N GLU A 35 -5.10 6.72 -11.69
CA GLU A 35 -5.13 7.64 -12.84
C GLU A 35 -5.79 7.02 -14.09
N PRO A 36 -5.37 5.82 -14.57
CA PRO A 36 -5.94 5.26 -15.79
C PRO A 36 -7.41 4.86 -15.63
N GLY A 37 -7.81 4.41 -14.44
CA GLY A 37 -9.20 4.08 -14.14
C GLY A 37 -10.10 5.31 -14.14
N GLY A 38 -9.63 6.42 -13.54
CA GLY A 38 -10.37 7.70 -13.50
C GLY A 38 -10.54 8.30 -14.90
N LEU A 39 -9.46 8.39 -15.66
CA LEU A 39 -9.46 9.03 -16.99
C LEU A 39 -10.50 8.43 -17.93
N ALA A 40 -10.66 7.11 -17.95
CA ALA A 40 -11.63 6.43 -18.82
C ALA A 40 -13.10 6.77 -18.46
N THR A 41 -13.38 6.99 -17.17
CA THR A 41 -14.68 7.44 -16.69
C THR A 41 -14.88 8.93 -16.99
N ASP A 42 -13.86 9.75 -16.76
CA ASP A 42 -13.91 11.20 -16.98
C ASP A 42 -14.17 11.53 -18.46
N LEU A 43 -13.55 10.81 -19.40
CA LEU A 43 -13.81 10.95 -20.85
C LEU A 43 -15.26 10.62 -21.24
N ARG A 44 -15.95 9.76 -20.47
CA ARG A 44 -17.35 9.40 -20.69
C ARG A 44 -18.32 10.41 -20.04
N GLY A 45 -17.82 11.28 -19.16
CA GLY A 45 -18.61 12.19 -18.37
C GLY A 45 -19.67 11.48 -17.52
N ALA A 46 -20.82 12.12 -17.32
CA ALA A 46 -21.91 11.59 -16.49
C ALA A 46 -22.44 10.22 -16.96
N ALA A 47 -22.32 9.89 -18.25
CA ALA A 47 -22.74 8.61 -18.81
C ALA A 47 -21.83 7.43 -18.41
N GLY A 48 -20.66 7.69 -17.83
CA GLY A 48 -19.73 6.65 -17.36
C GLY A 48 -20.08 6.03 -16.00
N THR A 49 -20.97 6.67 -15.23
CA THR A 49 -21.25 6.34 -13.83
C THR A 49 -22.39 5.32 -13.62
N PRO A 50 -23.52 5.38 -14.36
CA PRO A 50 -24.63 4.44 -14.16
C PRO A 50 -24.23 3.00 -14.48
N ALA A 51 -24.78 2.03 -13.76
CA ALA A 51 -24.64 0.62 -14.13
C ALA A 51 -25.12 0.40 -15.56
N ALA A 52 -24.47 -0.53 -16.27
CA ALA A 52 -24.79 -0.87 -17.66
C ALA A 52 -26.10 -1.67 -17.77
N GLY A 53 -26.55 -2.29 -16.68
CA GLY A 53 -27.78 -3.07 -16.60
C GLY A 53 -28.08 -3.51 -15.17
N GLU A 54 -29.25 -4.13 -14.98
CA GLU A 54 -29.73 -4.61 -13.69
C GLU A 54 -29.18 -6.01 -13.35
N PRO A 55 -28.93 -6.34 -12.07
CA PRO A 55 -29.03 -5.45 -10.92
C PRO A 55 -27.79 -4.53 -10.77
N TYR A 56 -26.62 -4.94 -11.29
CA TYR A 56 -25.35 -4.20 -11.22
C TYR A 56 -24.38 -4.62 -12.32
N ASP A 57 -24.86 -4.73 -13.56
CA ASP A 57 -23.97 -5.06 -14.68
C ASP A 57 -23.01 -3.91 -14.94
N LEU A 58 -21.72 -4.24 -15.04
CA LEU A 58 -20.66 -3.27 -15.28
C LEU A 58 -20.08 -3.44 -16.68
N THR A 59 -19.70 -2.33 -17.30
CA THR A 59 -18.89 -2.37 -18.52
C THR A 59 -17.43 -2.71 -18.19
N ASP A 60 -16.67 -3.12 -19.20
CA ASP A 60 -15.22 -3.37 -19.08
C ASP A 60 -14.41 -2.14 -18.68
N ARG A 61 -14.98 -0.94 -18.82
CA ARG A 61 -14.36 0.32 -18.35
C ARG A 61 -14.72 0.64 -16.89
N GLN A 62 -15.91 0.26 -16.43
CA GLN A 62 -16.37 0.52 -15.06
C GLN A 62 -15.71 -0.41 -14.04
N ARG A 63 -15.51 -1.69 -14.39
CA ARG A 63 -14.82 -2.67 -13.52
C ARG A 63 -13.44 -2.18 -13.05
N PRO A 64 -12.50 -1.81 -13.94
CA PRO A 64 -11.18 -1.33 -13.53
C PRO A 64 -11.23 0.02 -12.81
N PHE A 65 -12.16 0.92 -13.16
CA PHE A 65 -12.39 2.17 -12.43
C PHE A 65 -12.75 1.90 -10.97
N LEU A 66 -13.77 1.08 -10.72
CA LEU A 66 -14.20 0.73 -9.35
C LEU A 66 -13.10 -0.03 -8.59
N PHE A 67 -12.39 -0.94 -9.26
CA PHE A 67 -11.24 -1.63 -8.66
C PHE A 67 -10.14 -0.65 -8.22
N SER A 68 -9.88 0.39 -9.02
CA SER A 68 -8.88 1.41 -8.66
C SER A 68 -9.25 2.19 -7.39
N ARG A 69 -10.56 2.36 -7.11
CA ARG A 69 -11.04 3.07 -5.91
C ARG A 69 -10.79 2.29 -4.62
N SER A 70 -10.78 0.96 -4.68
CA SER A 70 -10.56 0.12 -3.50
C SER A 70 -9.08 -0.12 -3.19
N GLY A 71 -8.16 0.16 -4.12
CA GLY A 71 -6.74 -0.20 -4.02
C GLY A 71 -6.00 0.37 -2.80
N THR A 72 -6.48 1.47 -2.23
CA THR A 72 -5.90 2.09 -1.03
C THR A 72 -6.35 1.40 0.27
N VAL A 73 -7.36 0.54 0.22
CA VAL A 73 -8.02 -0.09 1.39
C VAL A 73 -7.95 -1.61 1.34
N HIS A 74 -8.08 -2.19 0.15
CA HIS A 74 -8.04 -3.64 -0.05
C HIS A 74 -6.66 -4.21 0.31
N SER A 75 -6.66 -5.38 0.96
CA SER A 75 -5.46 -6.03 1.51
C SER A 75 -4.68 -5.15 2.51
N GLY A 76 -5.39 -4.27 3.22
CA GLY A 76 -4.84 -3.38 4.23
C GLY A 76 -4.69 -1.95 3.73
N PRO A 77 -5.03 -0.94 4.56
CA PRO A 77 -4.97 0.45 4.15
C PRO A 77 -3.53 0.91 3.88
N ASP A 78 -3.34 1.87 2.98
CA ASP A 78 -2.01 2.43 2.71
C ASP A 78 -1.36 3.01 3.99
N GLY A 79 -2.15 3.49 4.94
CA GLY A 79 -1.66 3.92 6.25
C GLY A 79 -0.93 2.82 7.00
N ALA A 80 -1.48 1.61 7.07
CA ALA A 80 -0.84 0.47 7.74
C ALA A 80 0.47 0.03 7.05
N GLN A 81 0.54 0.19 5.72
CA GLN A 81 1.77 -0.06 4.97
C GLN A 81 2.84 0.99 5.25
N ARG A 82 2.44 2.28 5.36
CA ARG A 82 3.35 3.37 5.75
C ARG A 82 3.85 3.19 7.18
N ASP A 83 3.00 2.78 8.11
CA ASP A 83 3.40 2.49 9.49
C ASP A 83 4.41 1.32 9.52
N THR A 84 4.19 0.28 8.71
CA THR A 84 5.15 -0.83 8.55
C THR A 84 6.50 -0.35 8.04
N ILE A 85 6.52 0.55 7.06
CA ILE A 85 7.76 1.16 6.54
C ILE A 85 8.42 2.02 7.63
N ALA A 86 7.68 2.88 8.31
CA ALA A 86 8.17 3.74 9.37
C ALA A 86 8.84 2.92 10.49
N GLU A 87 8.13 1.93 11.05
CA GLU A 87 8.61 1.16 12.19
C GLU A 87 9.72 0.17 11.80
N ARG A 88 9.54 -0.58 10.71
CA ARG A 88 10.40 -1.74 10.40
C ARG A 88 11.53 -1.44 9.42
N VAL A 89 11.45 -0.32 8.69
CA VAL A 89 12.47 0.05 7.69
C VAL A 89 13.23 1.29 8.14
N LEU A 90 12.51 2.30 8.65
CA LEU A 90 13.09 3.56 9.07
C LEU A 90 13.43 3.61 10.57
N GLY A 91 13.00 2.63 11.37
CA GLY A 91 13.28 2.56 12.80
C GLY A 91 12.56 3.63 13.63
N LEU A 92 11.48 4.21 13.09
CA LEU A 92 10.70 5.23 13.78
C LEU A 92 9.88 4.61 14.93
N PRO A 93 9.58 5.37 16.00
CA PRO A 93 8.70 4.90 17.06
C PRO A 93 7.32 4.48 16.53
N ARG A 94 6.74 3.47 17.16
CA ARG A 94 5.41 2.97 16.83
C ARG A 94 4.37 4.08 17.00
N LYS A 95 3.51 4.23 16.01
CA LYS A 95 2.43 5.22 16.06
C LYS A 95 1.48 4.91 17.22
N ALA A 96 1.21 5.90 18.05
CA ALA A 96 0.22 5.80 19.13
C ALA A 96 -1.16 5.50 18.52
N ARG A 97 -1.90 4.55 19.13
CA ARG A 97 -3.28 4.23 18.76
C ARG A 97 -4.20 4.67 19.90
N PRO A 98 -5.32 5.35 19.59
CA PRO A 98 -6.32 5.70 20.58
C PRO A 98 -6.99 4.45 21.18
#